data_AF-A0A6J7L1B2-F1
#
_entry.id   AF-A0A6J7L1B2-F1
#
_cell.length_a   1.000
_cell.length_b   1.000
_cell.length_c   1.000
_cell.angle_alpha   90.00
_cell.angle_beta   90.00
_cell.angle_gamma   90.00
#
_symmetry.space_group_name_H-M   'P 1'
#
loop_
_entity.id
_entity.type
_entity.pdbx_description
1 polymer ?
#
loop_
_entity_poly.entity_id
_entity_poly.type
_entity_poly.pdbx_seq_one_letter_code
_entity_poly.pdbx_strand_id
1 'polypeptide(L)'
;MEVIGAGEVMVKLARCCTPVPGDEIIGFITKGSGVSVHRKDCINLSDLILNQPDRIVAVNWNRNAKTLFLVNIQVEALDRARLLSDVTKTLSDQHVNILNASVSTAKDQTAFSRFTFEMADATHLDAVLSAVRSIEGVYDVYRTTNN
;
A
#
# COMPACT_ATOMS: atom_id res chain seq x y z
N MET A 1 3.58 15.03 3.82
CA MET A 1 3.70 15.37 2.38
C MET A 1 3.55 16.87 2.23
N GLU A 2 4.10 17.45 1.18
CA GLU A 2 4.02 18.89 0.93
C GLU A 2 3.56 19.16 -0.51
N VAL A 3 2.69 20.16 -0.68
CA VAL A 3 2.24 20.63 -1.99
C VAL A 3 3.17 21.75 -2.43
N ILE A 4 3.77 21.62 -3.61
CA ILE A 4 4.77 22.60 -4.07
C ILE A 4 4.06 23.94 -4.34
N GLY A 5 4.52 25.01 -3.67
CA GLY A 5 4.03 26.37 -3.90
C GLY A 5 2.72 26.72 -3.18
N ALA A 6 2.23 25.88 -2.27
CA ALA A 6 1.07 26.17 -1.43
C ALA A 6 1.44 26.13 0.07
N GLY A 7 0.67 26.82 0.91
CA GLY A 7 0.82 26.78 2.38
C GLY A 7 0.40 25.44 2.99
N GLU A 8 0.09 25.41 4.29
CA GLU A 8 -0.45 24.20 4.92
C GLU A 8 -1.81 23.81 4.31
N VAL A 9 -1.80 22.78 3.46
CA VAL A 9 -3.00 22.18 2.88
C VAL A 9 -3.19 20.79 3.49
N MET A 10 -4.43 20.42 3.77
CA MET A 10 -4.75 19.06 4.21
C MET A 10 -4.44 18.07 3.09
N VAL A 11 -3.43 17.22 3.28
CA VAL A 11 -3.03 16.17 2.32
C VAL A 11 -3.40 14.79 2.85
N LYS A 12 -4.00 13.95 2.00
CA LYS A 12 -4.35 12.56 2.32
C LYS A 12 -3.90 11.61 1.21
N LEU A 13 -3.44 10.42 1.58
CA LEU A 13 -3.09 9.36 0.63
C LEU A 13 -4.36 8.70 0.08
N ALA A 14 -4.40 8.46 -1.23
CA ALA A 14 -5.52 7.79 -1.87
C ALA A 14 -5.54 6.30 -1.55
N ARG A 15 -6.74 5.77 -1.24
CA ARG A 15 -6.94 4.33 -0.97
C ARG A 15 -6.96 3.47 -2.22
N CYS A 16 -7.16 4.05 -3.41
CA CYS A 16 -7.25 3.30 -4.64
C CYS A 16 -5.89 2.78 -5.13
N CYS A 17 -4.78 3.46 -4.85
CA CYS A 17 -3.43 3.04 -5.25
C CYS A 17 -2.44 2.96 -4.08
N THR A 18 -2.90 3.32 -2.87
CA THR A 18 -2.16 3.23 -1.60
C THR A 18 -0.68 3.63 -1.71
N PRO A 19 -0.37 4.90 -2.04
CA PRO A 19 1.00 5.33 -2.27
C PRO A 19 1.86 5.22 -1.01
N VAL A 20 3.12 4.83 -1.19
CA VAL A 20 4.14 4.77 -0.13
C VAL A 20 5.43 5.45 -0.59
N PRO A 21 6.29 5.94 0.32
CA PRO A 21 7.60 6.50 -0.01
C PRO A 21 8.37 5.64 -1.01
N GLY A 22 8.86 6.29 -2.08
CA GLY A 22 9.48 5.63 -3.23
C GLY A 22 8.60 5.62 -4.48
N ASP A 23 7.27 5.67 -4.31
CA ASP A 23 6.36 5.83 -5.45
C ASP A 23 6.47 7.25 -6.05
N GLU A 24 6.40 7.35 -7.37
CA GLU A 24 6.12 8.63 -8.05
C GLU A 24 4.68 9.05 -7.74
N ILE A 25 4.48 10.23 -7.17
CA ILE A 25 3.17 10.69 -6.68
C ILE A 25 2.71 12.01 -7.33
N ILE A 26 1.39 12.15 -7.45
CA ILE A 26 0.70 13.33 -7.96
C ILE A 26 -0.46 13.68 -7.02
N GLY A 27 -0.66 14.96 -6.77
CA GLY A 27 -1.78 15.47 -5.97
C GLY A 27 -2.96 15.84 -6.85
N PHE A 28 -4.16 15.59 -6.35
CA PHE A 28 -5.43 16.03 -6.93
C PHE A 28 -6.21 16.83 -5.89
N ILE A 29 -6.55 18.08 -6.21
CA ILE A 29 -7.37 18.95 -5.36
C ILE A 29 -8.78 18.36 -5.32
N THR A 30 -9.26 17.96 -4.14
CA THR A 30 -10.60 17.41 -3.91
C THR A 30 -11.65 18.51 -3.76
N LYS A 31 -12.95 18.17 -3.81
CA LYS A 31 -14.04 19.18 -3.71
C LYS A 31 -14.09 19.89 -2.35
N GLY A 32 -13.48 19.32 -1.31
CA GLY A 32 -13.40 19.91 0.04
C GLY A 32 -12.10 20.66 0.31
N SER A 33 -11.40 21.14 -0.73
CA SER A 33 -10.15 21.91 -0.65
C SER A 33 -8.93 21.19 -0.03
N GLY A 34 -9.01 19.87 0.20
CA GLY A 34 -7.86 19.03 0.52
C GLY A 34 -7.24 18.39 -0.72
N VAL A 35 -6.01 17.90 -0.63
CA VAL A 35 -5.31 17.20 -1.72
C VAL A 35 -5.31 15.69 -1.48
N SER A 36 -5.83 14.92 -2.43
CA SER A 36 -5.69 13.47 -2.49
C SER A 36 -4.42 13.13 -3.26
N VAL A 37 -3.53 12.32 -2.70
CA VAL A 37 -2.27 11.94 -3.31
C VAL A 37 -2.37 10.54 -3.90
N HIS A 38 -2.05 10.43 -5.19
CA HIS A 38 -2.12 9.20 -5.96
C HIS A 38 -0.73 8.83 -6.49
N ARG A 39 -0.52 7.55 -6.79
CA ARG A 39 0.60 7.12 -7.64
C ARG A 39 0.39 7.64 -9.06
N LYS A 40 1.46 8.02 -9.74
CA LYS A 40 1.43 8.57 -11.09
C LYS A 40 0.84 7.61 -12.14
N ASP A 41 0.99 6.30 -11.92
CA ASP A 41 0.45 5.22 -12.76
C ASP A 41 -0.96 4.76 -12.36
N CYS A 42 -1.63 5.47 -11.44
CA CYS A 42 -2.98 5.10 -11.00
C CYS A 42 -4.02 5.30 -12.11
N ILE A 43 -4.80 4.25 -12.41
CA ILE A 43 -5.88 4.30 -13.41
C ILE A 43 -6.92 5.37 -13.04
N ASN A 44 -7.33 5.44 -11.78
CA ASN A 44 -8.27 6.47 -11.31
C ASN A 44 -7.69 7.89 -11.43
N LEU A 45 -6.37 8.07 -11.26
CA LEU A 45 -5.74 9.37 -11.48
C LEU A 45 -5.77 9.73 -12.97
N SER A 46 -5.60 8.76 -13.86
CA SER A 46 -5.62 9.00 -15.30
C SER A 46 -6.95 9.61 -15.76
N ASP A 47 -8.08 9.09 -15.25
CA ASP A 47 -9.41 9.68 -15.51
C ASP A 47 -9.53 11.11 -14.95
N LEU A 48 -9.00 11.36 -13.75
CA LEU A 48 -9.01 12.70 -13.16
C LEU A 48 -8.17 13.71 -13.95
N ILE A 49 -7.03 13.29 -14.49
CA ILE A 49 -6.17 14.12 -15.35
C ILE A 49 -6.91 14.49 -16.64
N LEU A 50 -7.61 13.52 -17.26
CA LEU A 50 -8.34 13.76 -18.51
C LEU A 50 -9.51 14.72 -18.33
N ASN A 51 -10.28 14.55 -17.25
CA ASN A 51 -11.52 15.30 -17.05
C ASN A 51 -11.33 16.62 -16.29
N GLN A 52 -10.28 16.73 -15.46
CA GLN A 52 -10.09 17.84 -14.53
C GLN A 52 -8.60 18.22 -14.35
N PRO A 53 -7.88 18.55 -15.45
CA PRO A 53 -6.43 18.78 -15.41
C PRO A 53 -6.03 19.97 -14.52
N ASP A 54 -6.88 21.01 -14.43
CA ASP A 54 -6.61 22.21 -13.62
C ASP A 54 -6.55 21.93 -12.11
N ARG A 55 -6.95 20.73 -11.68
CA ARG A 55 -6.95 20.30 -10.28
C ARG A 55 -5.75 19.44 -9.91
N ILE A 56 -4.82 19.24 -10.84
CA ILE A 56 -3.59 18.47 -10.63
C ILE A 56 -2.53 19.38 -10.04
N VAL A 57 -1.86 18.91 -8.97
CA VAL A 57 -0.81 19.64 -8.28
C VAL A 57 0.40 18.75 -8.02
N ALA A 58 1.58 19.36 -8.10
CA ALA A 58 2.82 18.68 -7.74
C ALA A 58 2.92 18.52 -6.22
N VAL A 59 3.30 17.32 -5.79
CA VAL A 59 3.44 16.96 -4.37
C VAL A 59 4.74 16.21 -4.15
N ASN A 60 5.34 16.42 -2.98
CA ASN A 60 6.56 15.74 -2.57
C ASN A 60 6.36 14.95 -1.27
N TRP A 61 7.09 13.85 -1.17
CA TRP A 61 7.23 13.10 0.06
C TRP A 61 7.95 13.97 1.11
N ASN A 62 7.27 14.26 2.22
CA ASN A 62 7.91 14.85 3.39
C ASN A 62 8.24 13.71 4.36
N ARG A 63 9.52 13.33 4.44
CA ARG A 63 10.02 12.22 5.27
C ARG A 63 9.89 12.47 6.78
N ASN A 64 9.70 13.72 7.18
CA ASN A 64 9.57 14.10 8.60
C ASN A 64 8.11 14.05 9.10
N ALA A 65 7.13 13.87 8.19
CA ALA A 65 5.73 13.77 8.58
C ALA A 65 5.40 12.36 9.08
N LYS A 66 4.92 12.24 10.32
CA LYS A 66 4.39 10.99 10.87
C LYS A 66 3.09 10.61 10.15
N THR A 67 3.21 9.92 9.02
CA THR A 67 2.09 9.44 8.21
C THR A 67 2.05 7.92 8.30
N LEU A 68 0.89 7.36 8.62
CA LEU A 68 0.67 5.93 8.48
C LEU A 68 0.38 5.62 7.01
N PHE A 69 1.06 4.62 6.48
CA PHE A 69 0.91 4.11 5.13
C PHE A 69 0.07 2.84 5.18
N LEU A 70 -0.98 2.80 4.36
CA LEU A 70 -1.73 1.57 4.13
C LEU A 70 -0.99 0.75 3.08
N VAL A 71 -0.70 -0.51 3.39
CA VAL A 71 -0.04 -1.43 2.49
C VAL A 71 -0.89 -2.66 2.27
N ASN A 72 -0.98 -3.08 1.00
CA ASN A 72 -1.59 -4.34 0.62
C ASN A 72 -0.49 -5.26 0.08
N ILE A 73 -0.47 -6.51 0.53
CA ILE A 73 0.42 -7.54 0.00
C ILE A 73 -0.38 -8.75 -0.45
N GLN A 74 0.11 -9.41 -1.49
CA GLN A 74 -0.32 -10.73 -1.93
C GLN A 74 0.77 -11.73 -1.54
N VAL A 75 0.38 -12.81 -0.88
CA VAL A 75 1.22 -13.97 -0.58
C VAL A 75 0.68 -15.14 -1.38
N GLU A 76 1.58 -15.83 -2.07
CA GLU A 76 1.30 -17.06 -2.82
C GLU A 76 2.14 -18.19 -2.22
N ALA A 77 1.50 -19.29 -1.84
CA ALA A 77 2.16 -20.36 -1.11
C ALA A 77 1.51 -21.71 -1.38
N LEU A 78 2.23 -22.80 -1.11
CA LEU A 78 1.63 -24.12 -0.99
C LEU A 78 0.78 -24.18 0.28
N ASP A 79 -0.50 -24.53 0.15
CA ASP A 79 -1.36 -24.70 1.31
C ASP A 79 -0.85 -25.86 2.17
N ARG A 80 -0.76 -25.59 3.48
CA ARG A 80 -0.35 -26.57 4.48
C ARG A 80 -0.93 -26.21 5.83
N ALA A 81 -0.95 -27.20 6.72
CA ALA A 81 -1.32 -26.99 8.10
C ALA A 81 -0.51 -25.81 8.70
N ARG A 82 -1.26 -24.88 9.31
CA ARG A 82 -0.76 -23.68 10.01
C ARG A 82 -0.20 -22.54 9.13
N LEU A 83 -0.26 -22.62 7.80
CA LEU A 83 0.24 -21.54 6.93
C LEU A 83 -0.31 -20.16 7.31
N LEU A 84 -1.63 -20.01 7.47
CA LEU A 84 -2.24 -18.73 7.87
C LEU A 84 -1.74 -18.25 9.23
N SER A 85 -1.53 -19.17 10.18
CA SER A 85 -0.99 -18.85 11.50
C SER A 85 0.45 -18.37 11.41
N ASP A 86 1.28 -19.00 10.57
CA ASP A 86 2.68 -18.63 10.38
C ASP A 86 2.80 -17.24 9.74
N VAL A 87 1.97 -16.94 8.74
CA VAL A 87 1.97 -15.63 8.06
C VAL A 87 1.50 -14.52 9.01
N THR A 88 0.37 -14.72 9.69
CA THR A 88 -0.16 -13.73 10.65
C THR A 88 0.78 -13.49 11.83
N LYS A 89 1.43 -14.55 12.34
CA LYS A 89 2.47 -14.41 13.36
C LYS A 89 3.67 -13.64 12.85
N THR A 90 4.18 -13.97 11.66
CA THR A 90 5.33 -13.28 11.06
C THR A 90 5.06 -11.79 10.86
N LEU A 91 3.89 -11.42 10.36
CA LEU A 91 3.46 -10.02 10.25
C LEU A 91 3.38 -9.35 11.62
N SER A 92 2.83 -10.04 12.62
CA SER A 92 2.74 -9.51 13.99
C SER A 92 4.13 -9.30 14.62
N ASP A 93 5.06 -10.24 14.42
CA ASP A 93 6.45 -10.16 14.91
C ASP A 93 7.23 -9.03 14.20
N GLN A 94 6.80 -8.64 12.99
CA GLN A 94 7.25 -7.42 12.30
C GLN A 94 6.55 -6.14 12.80
N HIS A 95 5.75 -6.19 13.85
CA HIS A 95 5.08 -5.04 14.46
C HIS A 95 4.17 -4.27 13.50
N VAL A 96 3.63 -4.94 12.46
CA VAL A 96 2.62 -4.33 11.58
C VAL A 96 1.21 -4.64 12.08
N ASN A 97 0.32 -3.65 12.01
CA ASN A 97 -1.06 -3.80 12.43
C ASN A 97 -1.92 -4.29 11.26
N ILE A 98 -2.34 -5.56 11.28
CA ILE A 98 -3.20 -6.14 10.24
C ILE A 98 -4.62 -5.56 10.37
N LEU A 99 -5.09 -4.89 9.31
CA LEU A 99 -6.44 -4.35 9.22
C LEU A 99 -7.42 -5.30 8.51
N ASN A 100 -6.93 -6.04 7.52
CA ASN A 100 -7.73 -6.99 6.74
C ASN A 100 -6.86 -8.18 6.33
N ALA A 101 -7.46 -9.36 6.33
CA ALA A 101 -6.88 -10.56 5.74
C ALA A 101 -7.98 -11.28 4.93
N SER A 102 -7.65 -11.66 3.71
CA SER A 102 -8.49 -12.53 2.87
C SER A 102 -7.64 -13.68 2.38
N VAL A 103 -8.15 -14.90 2.51
CA VAL A 103 -7.41 -16.12 2.18
C VAL A 103 -8.30 -17.01 1.33
N SER A 104 -7.75 -17.54 0.26
CA SER A 104 -8.39 -18.56 -0.57
C SER A 104 -7.38 -19.61 -0.99
N THR A 105 -7.84 -20.84 -1.19
CA THR A 105 -7.02 -21.94 -1.71
C THR A 105 -7.59 -22.37 -3.05
N ALA A 106 -6.73 -22.43 -4.07
CA ALA A 106 -7.08 -22.94 -5.38
C ALA A 106 -7.07 -24.48 -5.42
N LYS A 107 -7.61 -25.07 -6.50
CA LYS A 107 -7.75 -26.53 -6.63
C LYS A 107 -6.41 -27.28 -6.67
N ASP A 108 -5.35 -26.60 -7.09
CA ASP A 108 -3.97 -27.09 -7.14
C ASP A 108 -3.25 -26.96 -5.79
N GLN A 109 -3.97 -26.60 -4.72
CA GLN A 109 -3.44 -26.33 -3.37
C GLN A 109 -2.59 -25.07 -3.28
N THR A 110 -2.64 -24.17 -4.26
CA THR A 110 -2.03 -22.84 -4.11
C THR A 110 -2.90 -21.97 -3.22
N ALA A 111 -2.35 -21.53 -2.09
CA ALA A 111 -2.96 -20.57 -1.17
C ALA A 111 -2.63 -19.14 -1.59
N PHE A 112 -3.66 -18.33 -1.75
CA PHE A 112 -3.59 -16.90 -2.02
C PHE A 112 -4.04 -16.16 -0.76
N SER A 113 -3.11 -15.48 -0.09
CA SER A 113 -3.43 -14.67 1.09
C SER A 113 -3.16 -13.20 0.82
N ARG A 114 -4.20 -12.37 0.90
CA ARG A 114 -4.10 -10.92 0.79
C ARG A 114 -4.18 -10.31 2.18
N PHE A 115 -3.19 -9.49 2.53
CA PHE A 115 -3.17 -8.75 3.79
C PHE A 115 -3.15 -7.27 3.52
N THR A 116 -3.92 -6.52 4.31
CA THR A 116 -3.86 -5.07 4.39
C THR A 116 -3.41 -4.69 5.80
N PHE A 117 -2.37 -3.86 5.91
CA PHE A 117 -1.84 -3.39 7.20
C PHE A 117 -1.39 -1.94 7.13
N GLU A 118 -1.21 -1.32 8.29
CA GLU A 118 -0.64 0.04 8.41
C GLU A 118 0.81 -0.01 8.87
N MET A 119 1.64 0.88 8.32
CA MET A 119 3.02 1.06 8.75
C MET A 119 3.42 2.53 8.80
N ALA A 120 4.21 2.92 9.82
CA ALA A 120 4.70 4.29 9.96
C ALA A 120 5.95 4.56 9.12
N ASP A 121 6.75 3.53 8.85
CA ASP A 121 7.99 3.62 8.10
C ASP A 121 7.92 2.68 6.89
N ALA A 122 7.79 3.26 5.69
CA ALA A 122 7.74 2.48 4.47
C ALA A 122 9.06 1.79 4.12
N THR A 123 10.19 2.22 4.69
CA THR A 123 11.48 1.52 4.51
C THR A 123 11.49 0.14 5.19
N HIS A 124 10.59 -0.08 6.14
CA HIS A 124 10.41 -1.40 6.78
C HIS A 124 9.71 -2.41 5.86
N LEU A 125 9.07 -1.97 4.76
CA LEU A 125 8.28 -2.86 3.91
C LEU A 125 9.10 -4.02 3.35
N ASP A 126 10.33 -3.74 2.88
CA ASP A 126 11.20 -4.78 2.31
C ASP A 126 11.57 -5.85 3.34
N ALA A 127 11.75 -5.46 4.61
CA ALA A 127 11.98 -6.39 5.71
C ALA A 127 10.73 -7.21 6.04
N VAL A 128 9.53 -6.62 6.01
CA VAL A 128 8.26 -7.35 6.17
C VAL A 128 8.08 -8.39 5.05
N LEU A 129 8.26 -7.98 3.80
CA LEU A 129 8.14 -8.87 2.64
C LEU A 129 9.18 -10.00 2.71
N SER A 130 10.43 -9.69 3.08
CA SER A 130 11.50 -10.69 3.24
C SER A 130 11.19 -11.70 4.34
N ALA A 131 10.65 -11.24 5.48
CA ALA A 131 10.25 -12.13 6.58
C ALA A 131 9.14 -13.09 6.15
N VAL A 132 8.10 -12.59 5.46
CA VAL A 132 7.01 -13.44 4.94
C VAL A 132 7.53 -14.41 3.88
N ARG A 133 8.43 -13.97 3.00
CA ARG A 133 9.06 -14.81 1.96
C ARG A 133 9.86 -15.97 2.55
N SER A 134 10.38 -15.82 3.77
CA SER A 134 11.16 -16.87 4.44
C SER A 134 10.31 -17.99 5.04
N ILE A 135 8.98 -17.83 5.09
CA ILE A 135 8.07 -18.87 5.59
C ILE A 135 8.09 -20.06 4.63
N GLU A 136 8.33 -21.25 5.17
CA GLU A 136 8.31 -22.48 4.40
C GLU A 136 6.97 -22.66 3.66
N GLY A 137 7.06 -22.86 2.35
CA GLY A 137 5.93 -23.02 1.45
C GLY A 137 5.51 -21.74 0.72
N VAL A 138 6.03 -20.57 1.10
CA VAL A 138 5.78 -19.32 0.35
C VAL A 138 6.59 -19.32 -0.95
N TYR A 139 5.89 -19.19 -2.08
CA TYR A 139 6.48 -19.10 -3.41
C TYR A 139 6.84 -17.66 -3.75
N ASP A 140 5.90 -16.73 -3.50
CA ASP A 140 6.11 -15.32 -3.73
C ASP A 140 5.31 -14.46 -2.75
N VAL A 141 5.80 -13.25 -2.55
CA VAL A 141 5.12 -12.20 -1.80
C VAL A 141 5.49 -10.85 -2.37
N TYR A 142 4.47 -10.07 -2.71
CA TYR A 142 4.66 -8.78 -3.35
C TYR A 142 3.58 -7.79 -2.91
N ARG A 143 3.91 -6.51 -2.95
CA ARG A 143 2.96 -5.43 -2.72
C ARG A 143 1.96 -5.39 -3.86
N THR A 144 0.67 -5.32 -3.54
CA THR A 144 -0.37 -5.05 -4.52
C THR A 144 -0.75 -3.58 -4.47
N THR A 145 -0.84 -2.97 -5.64
CA THR A 145 -1.49 -1.67 -5.82
C THR A 145 -2.80 -1.99 -6.51
N ASN A 146 -3.93 -1.79 -5.81
CA ASN A 146 -5.25 -2.13 -6.36
C ASN A 146 -5.36 -1.53 -7.78
N ASN A 147 -5.46 -2.42 -8.77
CA ASN A 147 -5.81 -2.12 -10.15
C ASN A 147 -7.20 -2.69 -10.42
#